data_AF-A0A8J7PJH1-F1
#
_entry.id   AF-A0A8J7PJH1-F1
#
_cell.length_a   1.000
_cell.length_b   1.000
_cell.length_c   1.000
_cell.angle_alpha   90.00
_cell.angle_beta   90.00
_cell.angle_gamma   90.00
#
_symmetry.space_group_name_H-M   'P 1'
#
loop_
_entity.id
_entity.type
_entity.pdbx_description
1 polymer ?
#
loop_
_entity_poly.entity_id
_entity_poly.type
_entity_poly.pdbx_seq_one_letter_code
_entity_poly.pdbx_strand_id
1 'polypeptide(L)'
;MTQLNLQDWFKKLQSCKTRSEVFAVLDQFRPLPWADEERAQMAKLYIRLLDHLPDDSGAVAATAGGAQEDKPANDGPVWYEKM
;
A
#
# COMPACT_ATOMS: atom_id res chain seq x y z
N MET A 1 12.64 -4.98 -26.48
CA MET A 1 12.47 -4.17 -25.26
C MET A 1 11.08 -4.46 -24.74
N THR A 2 10.96 -5.24 -23.66
CA THR A 2 9.68 -5.54 -23.04
C THR A 2 9.14 -4.24 -22.44
N GLN A 3 8.13 -3.68 -23.10
CA GLN A 3 7.46 -2.47 -22.65
C GLN A 3 6.73 -2.80 -21.35
N LEU A 4 7.31 -2.40 -20.21
CA LEU A 4 6.75 -2.62 -18.89
C LEU A 4 5.53 -1.72 -18.74
N ASN A 5 4.34 -2.29 -18.93
CA ASN A 5 3.10 -1.54 -18.91
C ASN A 5 2.48 -1.58 -17.52
N LEU A 6 2.49 -0.45 -16.81
CA LEU A 6 1.93 -0.32 -15.47
C LEU A 6 0.44 -0.74 -15.41
N GLN A 7 -0.31 -0.51 -16.49
CA GLN A 7 -1.73 -0.88 -16.56
C GLN A 7 -1.95 -2.39 -16.52
N ASP A 8 -1.06 -3.19 -17.12
CA ASP A 8 -1.14 -4.65 -17.04
C ASP A 8 -0.88 -5.15 -15.61
N TRP A 9 0.00 -4.48 -14.88
CA TRP A 9 0.25 -4.76 -13.46
C TRP A 9 -0.96 -4.42 -12.59
N PHE A 10 -1.65 -3.30 -12.86
CA PHE A 10 -2.89 -2.98 -12.16
C PHE A 10 -3.99 -4.01 -12.42
N LYS A 11 -4.18 -4.44 -13.66
CA LYS A 11 -5.14 -5.49 -14.00
C LYS A 11 -4.81 -6.81 -13.30
N LYS A 12 -3.53 -7.20 -13.26
CA LYS A 12 -3.08 -8.38 -12.53
C LYS A 12 -3.40 -8.28 -11.05
N LEU A 13 -3.07 -7.15 -10.44
CA LEU A 13 -3.30 -6.91 -9.02
C LEU A 13 -4.79 -6.92 -8.67
N GLN A 14 -5.64 -6.29 -9.50
CA GLN A 14 -7.10 -6.32 -9.33
C GLN A 14 -7.72 -7.71 -9.54
N SER A 15 -7.03 -8.61 -10.26
CA SER A 15 -7.48 -9.98 -10.47
C SER A 15 -7.14 -10.91 -9.29
N CYS A 16 -6.27 -10.46 -8.37
CA CYS A 16 -5.90 -11.23 -7.19
C CYS A 16 -7.09 -11.35 -6.24
N LYS A 17 -7.32 -12.56 -5.72
CA LYS A 17 -8.42 -12.87 -4.79
C LYS A 17 -7.94 -13.11 -3.36
N THR A 18 -6.63 -13.23 -3.18
CA THR A 18 -5.99 -13.52 -1.90
C THR A 18 -4.82 -12.58 -1.65
N ARG A 19 -4.50 -12.30 -0.38
CA ARG A 19 -3.35 -11.47 -0.01
C ARG A 19 -2.03 -12.07 -0.52
N SER A 20 -1.93 -13.39 -0.50
CA SER A 20 -0.76 -14.14 -1.02
C SER A 20 -0.49 -13.85 -2.50
N GLU A 21 -1.53 -13.84 -3.34
CA GLU A 21 -1.40 -13.48 -4.76
C GLU A 21 -0.96 -12.03 -4.94
N VAL A 22 -1.52 -11.11 -4.14
CA VAL A 22 -1.13 -9.69 -4.15
C VAL A 22 0.37 -9.55 -3.87
N PHE A 23 0.88 -10.22 -2.82
CA PHE A 23 2.31 -10.18 -2.50
C PHE A 23 3.18 -10.84 -3.59
N ALA A 24 2.73 -11.94 -4.19
CA ALA A 24 3.45 -12.59 -5.29
C ALA A 24 3.57 -11.69 -6.54
N VAL A 25 2.54 -10.88 -6.83
CA VAL A 25 2.58 -9.88 -7.90
C VAL A 25 3.52 -8.73 -7.54
N LEU A 26 3.51 -8.27 -6.29
CA LEU A 26 4.41 -7.20 -5.82
C LEU A 26 5.87 -7.62 -5.83
N ASP A 27 6.16 -8.86 -5.50
CA ASP A 27 7.52 -9.40 -5.52
C ASP A 27 8.12 -9.34 -6.94
N GLN A 28 7.31 -9.69 -7.95
CA GLN A 28 7.71 -9.58 -9.36
C GLN A 28 7.78 -8.13 -9.86
N PHE A 29 7.00 -7.22 -9.27
CA PHE A 29 6.95 -5.81 -9.65
C PHE A 29 8.15 -5.01 -9.12
N ARG A 30 8.58 -5.27 -7.87
CA ARG A 30 9.64 -4.53 -7.15
C ARG A 30 11.02 -4.45 -7.84
N PRO A 31 11.56 -5.51 -8.47
CA PRO A 31 12.90 -5.46 -9.07
C PRO A 31 12.97 -4.66 -10.37
N LEU A 32 11.82 -4.26 -10.91
CA LEU A 32 11.75 -3.53 -12.18
C LEU A 32 11.99 -2.02 -11.96
N PRO A 33 12.57 -1.32 -12.95
CA PRO A 33 12.98 0.09 -12.84
C PRO A 33 11.79 1.05 -13.00
N TRP A 34 10.82 0.96 -12.10
CA TRP A 34 9.67 1.88 -12.07
C TRP A 34 10.04 3.25 -11.53
N ALA A 35 9.45 4.30 -12.08
CA ALA A 35 9.51 5.63 -11.51
C ALA A 35 8.81 5.68 -10.15
N ASP A 36 9.19 6.67 -9.33
CA ASP A 36 8.62 6.81 -7.99
C ASP A 36 7.10 6.96 -8.01
N GLU A 37 6.59 7.75 -8.96
CA GLU A 37 5.17 7.95 -9.19
C GLU A 37 4.43 6.64 -9.50
N GLU A 38 5.03 5.77 -10.32
CA GLU A 38 4.46 4.49 -10.71
C GLU A 38 4.43 3.51 -9.53
N ARG A 39 5.52 3.48 -8.74
CA ARG A 39 5.57 2.69 -7.49
C ARG A 39 4.54 3.18 -6.47
N ALA A 40 4.36 4.50 -6.35
CA ALA A 40 3.39 5.10 -5.44
C ALA A 40 1.95 4.75 -5.85
N GLN A 41 1.64 4.74 -7.16
CA GLN A 41 0.32 4.32 -7.65
C GLN A 41 0.06 2.84 -7.36
N MET A 42 1.04 1.97 -7.63
CA MET A 42 0.96 0.55 -7.29
C MET A 42 0.78 0.33 -5.78
N ALA A 43 1.50 1.12 -4.96
CA ALA A 43 1.39 1.09 -3.51
C ALA A 43 0.00 1.40 -2.99
N LYS A 44 -0.58 2.51 -3.46
CA LYS A 44 -1.94 2.89 -3.09
C LYS A 44 -2.96 1.82 -3.47
N LEU A 45 -2.77 1.14 -4.60
CA LEU A 45 -3.70 0.12 -5.09
C LEU A 45 -3.64 -1.16 -4.24
N TYR A 46 -2.43 -1.70 -4.00
CA TYR A 46 -2.34 -2.94 -3.22
C TYR A 46 -2.71 -2.74 -1.76
N ILE A 47 -2.43 -1.58 -1.15
CA ILE A 47 -2.81 -1.31 0.25
C ILE A 47 -4.34 -1.36 0.41
N ARG A 48 -5.08 -0.70 -0.50
CA ARG A 48 -6.55 -0.78 -0.51
C ARG A 48 -7.05 -2.20 -0.74
N LEU A 49 -6.40 -2.93 -1.63
CA LEU A 49 -6.80 -4.30 -1.93
C LEU A 49 -6.58 -5.23 -0.72
N LEU A 50 -5.45 -5.08 -0.01
CA LEU A 50 -5.17 -5.84 1.21
C LEU A 50 -6.15 -5.52 2.35
N ASP A 51 -6.63 -4.28 2.45
CA ASP A 51 -7.64 -3.88 3.42
C ASP A 51 -9.00 -4.58 3.17
N HIS A 52 -9.38 -4.73 1.90
CA HIS A 52 -10.63 -5.41 1.52
C HIS A 52 -10.54 -6.94 1.51
N LEU A 53 -9.34 -7.52 1.30
CA LEU A 53 -9.17 -8.96 1.24
C LEU A 53 -9.14 -9.56 2.65
N PRO A 54 -9.88 -10.67 2.90
CA PRO A 54 -9.81 -11.37 4.17
C PRO A 54 -8.38 -11.82 4.43
N ASP A 55 -7.97 -11.81 5.70
CA ASP A 55 -6.66 -12.34 6.07
C ASP A 55 -6.65 -13.85 5.79
N ASP A 56 -5.83 -14.26 4.83
CA ASP A 56 -5.63 -15.67 4.47
C ASP A 56 -4.91 -16.43 5.60
N SER A 57 -4.28 -15.69 6.52
CA SER A 57 -3.78 -16.19 7.80
C SER A 57 -4.86 -16.00 8.86
N GLY A 58 -5.50 -17.10 9.27
CA GLY A 58 -6.33 -17.08 10.46
C GLY A 58 -5.55 -16.48 11.65
N ALA A 59 -6.08 -15.38 12.20
CA ALA A 59 -5.51 -14.49 13.22
C ALA A 59 -4.49 -13.46 12.66
N VAL A 60 -4.77 -12.16 12.68
CA VAL A 60 -5.13 -11.38 13.87
C VAL A 60 -6.15 -10.28 13.58
N ALA A 61 -7.09 -10.11 14.50
CA ALA A 61 -8.11 -9.08 14.49
C ALA A 61 -7.55 -7.67 14.79
N ALA A 62 -8.23 -6.68 14.21
CA ALA A 62 -8.42 -5.30 14.67
C ALA A 62 -7.20 -4.36 14.70
N THR A 63 -7.19 -3.41 13.76
CA THR A 63 -7.29 -1.95 13.99
C THR A 63 -6.99 -1.26 12.65
N ALA A 64 -7.98 -0.71 11.94
CA ALA A 64 -8.17 0.73 11.94
C ALA A 64 -9.59 1.10 11.47
N GLY A 65 -10.59 0.70 12.25
CA GLY A 65 -11.86 1.41 12.32
C GLY A 65 -11.80 2.36 13.51
N GLY A 66 -11.42 3.61 13.30
CA GLY A 66 -11.44 4.61 14.36
C GLY A 66 -10.79 5.94 13.99
N ALA A 67 -11.61 6.99 13.99
CA ALA A 67 -11.29 8.42 13.94
C ALA A 67 -11.21 9.08 12.55
N GLN A 68 -12.39 9.30 11.96
CA GLN A 68 -12.67 10.58 11.30
C GLN A 68 -13.11 11.59 12.37
N GLU A 69 -12.74 12.86 12.15
CA GLU A 69 -13.31 14.11 12.69
C GLU A 69 -12.45 14.90 13.69
N ASP A 70 -11.73 15.86 13.09
CA ASP A 70 -11.66 17.29 13.42
C ASP A 70 -11.04 17.80 14.75
N LYS A 71 -9.95 18.57 14.55
CA LYS A 71 -9.27 19.64 15.33
C LYS A 71 -10.07 20.35 16.47
N PRO A 72 -9.43 21.15 17.38
CA PRO A 72 -8.15 21.86 17.21
C PRO A 72 -7.19 21.93 18.42
N ALA A 73 -5.97 22.40 18.11
CA ALA A 73 -5.05 23.19 18.96
C ALA A 73 -4.58 22.61 20.31
N ASN A 74 -3.27 22.33 20.42
CA ASN A 74 -2.37 23.15 21.24
C ASN A 74 -0.90 22.68 21.09
N ASP A 75 -0.02 23.67 21.13
CA ASP A 75 1.44 23.65 21.09
C ASP A 75 2.10 22.60 22.01
N GLY A 76 3.11 21.90 21.50
CA GLY A 76 4.02 21.03 22.26
C GLY A 76 5.44 21.12 21.68
N PRO A 77 6.48 21.30 22.51
CA PRO A 77 7.71 21.96 22.09
C PRO A 77 8.55 21.12 21.12
N VAL A 78 8.95 21.75 20.02
CA VAL A 78 9.86 21.20 19.00
C VAL A 78 11.25 21.02 19.62
N TRP A 79 11.66 19.77 19.84
CA TRP A 79 12.95 19.43 20.49
C TRP A 79 14.00 18.89 19.52
N TYR A 80 14.04 19.42 18.30
CA TYR A 80 15.20 19.17 17.44
C TYR A 80 15.62 20.46 16.76
N GLU A 81 16.64 21.12 17.31
CA GLU A 81 17.77 21.44 16.45
C GLU A 81 19.09 21.39 17.23
N LYS A 82 20.05 20.75 16.57
CA LYS A 82 21.39 20.42 17.01
C LYS A 82 22.32 21.51 16.47
N MET A 83 22.90 22.32 17.35
CA MET A 83 24.24 22.91 17.21
C MET A 83 24.85 23.08 18.59
#